data_AF-A0A7C6G889-F1
#
_entry.id   AF-A0A7C6G889-F1
#
_cell.length_a   1.000
_cell.length_b   1.000
_cell.length_c   1.000
_cell.angle_alpha   90.00
_cell.angle_beta   90.00
_cell.angle_gamma   90.00
#
_symmetry.space_group_name_H-M   'P 1'
#
loop_
_entity.id
_entity.type
_entity.pdbx_description
1 polymer ?
#
loop_
_entity_poly.entity_id
_entity_poly.type
_entity_poly.pdbx_seq_one_letter_code
_entity_poly.pdbx_strand_id
1 'polypeptide(L)'
;MKYLTKYLLLFSLLLQFAACSSKEEDPINEFDVQFELPALIDIAKGGEHLFKVKEGRSPLTTDQFILESDAGISFVSPIIKSSSESFTIRLGSDLKSGYHNVYIRRDTRKKLFGKTYLNIVDDIGFVPDEGTTIYGIVSTGDGSPVENVVVSDGVEVTLTNEEGIYQLKSAKRQGFVFISIPGGYEVSSKGVLPQFFYTLKGAPNVVERVDFSLKRVPNQDDYKVFMLGDMHLANRTSDLKQFAEFTTDLNSYREQHSGEKMYAIALGDMTWELYWYKNSYAFPEYLNTVNTQLKDLQIFHVIGNHDNDYKGTSDFSAEIQFRNLIAPTYYSFNIGKVHYVVIDNIDCSNYDGSESRNYQKSITSEQLNW
;
A
#
# COMPACT_ATOMS: atom_id res chain seq x y z
N MET A 1 -14.56 74.92 -12.35
CA MET A 1 -15.20 73.70 -12.90
C MET A 1 -14.77 72.52 -12.03
N LYS A 2 -15.72 71.91 -11.29
CA LYS A 2 -15.82 70.48 -10.89
C LYS A 2 -14.61 69.87 -10.12
N TYR A 3 -14.67 69.35 -8.89
CA TYR A 3 -15.73 68.72 -8.08
C TYR A 3 -15.51 68.96 -6.57
N LEU A 4 -16.62 68.93 -5.83
CA LEU A 4 -16.79 69.26 -4.41
C LEU A 4 -16.87 67.96 -3.60
N THR A 5 -16.00 67.76 -2.60
CA THR A 5 -16.08 66.64 -1.65
C THR A 5 -16.99 67.03 -0.48
N LYS A 6 -18.14 66.37 -0.32
CA LYS A 6 -18.98 66.43 0.89
C LYS A 6 -19.25 65.01 1.36
N TYR A 7 -18.76 64.65 2.55
CA TYR A 7 -19.27 63.52 3.31
C TYR A 7 -20.47 64.02 4.12
N LEU A 8 -21.65 63.45 3.84
CA LEU A 8 -22.88 63.64 4.60
C LEU A 8 -23.11 62.38 5.44
N LEU A 9 -23.27 62.54 6.75
CA LEU A 9 -23.86 61.53 7.62
C LEU A 9 -25.28 61.17 7.14
N LEU A 10 -25.62 59.89 7.14
CA LEU A 10 -27.00 59.46 7.22
C LEU A 10 -27.17 58.27 8.17
N PHE A 11 -28.16 58.45 9.04
CA PHE A 11 -28.65 57.62 10.12
C PHE A 11 -29.70 56.65 9.56
N SER A 12 -29.72 55.38 9.96
CA SER A 12 -30.94 54.56 9.81
C SER A 12 -31.01 53.37 10.76
N LEU A 13 -31.92 53.52 11.72
CA LEU A 13 -32.90 52.57 12.26
C LEU A 13 -32.47 51.17 12.74
N LEU A 14 -32.53 51.03 14.07
CA LEU A 14 -32.79 49.79 14.81
C LEU A 14 -34.16 49.21 14.44
N LEU A 15 -34.19 47.94 14.03
CA LEU A 15 -35.36 47.07 14.07
C LEU A 15 -34.99 45.87 14.94
N GLN A 16 -35.44 45.89 16.20
CA GLN A 16 -35.42 44.73 17.08
C GLN A 16 -36.56 43.80 16.68
N PHE A 17 -36.24 42.69 16.02
CA PHE A 17 -37.12 41.54 16.01
C PHE A 17 -36.88 40.74 17.30
N ALA A 18 -37.82 40.83 18.22
CA ALA A 18 -37.95 39.88 19.32
C ALA A 18 -38.36 38.52 18.73
N ALA A 19 -37.39 37.69 18.39
CA ALA A 19 -37.63 36.27 18.18
C ALA A 19 -37.55 35.60 19.55
N CYS A 20 -38.69 35.10 20.04
CA CYS A 20 -38.72 34.11 21.10
C CYS A 20 -37.93 32.89 20.61
N SER A 21 -36.65 32.80 20.97
CA SER A 21 -35.94 31.54 20.98
C SER A 21 -36.47 30.78 22.19
N SER A 22 -37.52 30.00 21.96
CA SER A 22 -37.64 28.75 22.69
C SER A 22 -36.31 28.03 22.49
N LYS A 23 -35.62 27.72 23.59
CA LYS A 23 -34.62 26.66 23.56
C LYS A 23 -35.37 25.41 23.11
N GLU A 24 -35.30 25.11 21.83
CA GLU A 24 -35.45 23.73 21.40
C GLU A 24 -34.29 23.00 22.07
N GLU A 25 -34.61 22.29 23.15
CA GLU A 25 -33.79 21.16 23.56
C GLU A 25 -33.72 20.26 22.34
N ASP A 26 -32.57 20.30 21.66
CA ASP A 26 -32.18 19.31 20.66
C ASP A 26 -32.49 17.96 21.31
N PRO A 27 -33.42 17.16 20.77
CA PRO A 27 -33.76 15.89 21.39
C PRO A 27 -32.44 15.12 21.46
N ILE A 28 -32.00 14.80 22.69
CA ILE A 28 -30.78 14.06 22.97
C ILE A 28 -30.63 13.02 21.87
N ASN A 29 -29.64 13.24 21.01
CA ASN A 29 -29.49 12.49 19.77
C ASN A 29 -29.25 11.03 20.16
N GLU A 30 -30.31 10.22 20.25
CA GLU A 30 -30.20 8.84 20.77
C GLU A 30 -29.18 8.02 19.97
N PHE A 31 -28.82 8.45 18.76
CA PHE A 31 -27.79 7.86 17.92
C PHE A 31 -26.41 8.52 18.07
N ASP A 32 -26.00 8.77 19.31
CA ASP A 32 -24.69 9.31 19.66
C ASP A 32 -23.73 8.18 20.05
N VAL A 33 -23.28 7.42 19.05
CA VAL A 33 -22.25 6.38 19.22
C VAL A 33 -20.86 6.96 18.95
N GLN A 34 -19.88 6.60 19.78
CA GLN A 34 -18.49 6.99 19.64
C GLN A 34 -17.54 5.86 20.05
N PHE A 35 -16.58 5.54 19.18
CA PHE A 35 -15.58 4.50 19.43
C PHE A 35 -14.28 4.79 18.69
N GLU A 36 -13.21 4.08 19.06
CA GLU A 36 -11.94 4.07 18.35
C GLU A 36 -12.02 3.10 17.17
N LEU A 37 -12.02 3.63 15.95
CA LEU A 37 -11.90 2.82 14.74
C LEU A 37 -10.41 2.71 14.36
N PRO A 38 -9.76 1.54 14.51
CA PRO A 38 -8.38 1.37 14.08
C PRO A 38 -8.26 1.38 12.54
N ALA A 39 -7.10 1.82 12.04
CA ALA A 39 -6.80 1.82 10.61
C ALA A 39 -6.61 0.40 10.03
N LEU A 40 -6.23 -0.55 10.87
CA LEU A 40 -5.99 -1.96 10.53
C LEU A 40 -6.63 -2.86 11.60
N ILE A 41 -7.26 -3.94 11.17
CA ILE A 41 -7.75 -5.02 12.03
C ILE A 41 -7.30 -6.36 11.45
N ASP A 42 -6.42 -7.05 12.17
CA ASP A 42 -6.09 -8.45 11.93
C ASP A 42 -7.12 -9.35 12.63
N ILE A 43 -7.73 -10.29 11.92
CA ILE A 43 -8.82 -11.09 12.46
C ILE A 43 -9.06 -12.39 11.68
N ALA A 44 -9.37 -13.46 12.41
CA ALA A 44 -9.76 -14.73 11.83
C ALA A 44 -11.11 -14.66 11.10
N LYS A 45 -11.29 -15.53 10.10
CA LYS A 45 -12.56 -15.68 9.38
C LYS A 45 -13.68 -16.05 10.36
N GLY A 46 -14.75 -15.25 10.38
CA GLY A 46 -15.85 -15.44 11.34
C GLY A 46 -15.50 -15.09 12.80
N GLY A 47 -14.32 -14.51 13.03
CA GLY A 47 -13.82 -14.11 14.33
C GLY A 47 -14.57 -12.93 14.93
N GLU A 48 -14.21 -12.62 16.17
CA GLU A 48 -14.78 -11.50 16.94
C GLU A 48 -13.76 -10.38 17.07
N HIS A 49 -14.21 -9.13 16.94
CA HIS A 49 -13.37 -7.95 17.19
C HIS A 49 -13.97 -7.09 18.30
N LEU A 50 -13.14 -6.70 19.26
CA LEU A 50 -13.50 -5.80 20.36
C LEU A 50 -13.08 -4.37 20.01
N PHE A 51 -14.05 -3.47 19.92
CA PHE A 51 -13.81 -2.03 19.77
C PHE A 51 -13.88 -1.33 21.12
N LYS A 52 -13.01 -0.33 21.31
CA LYS A 52 -13.02 0.55 22.49
C LYS A 52 -14.00 1.70 22.30
N VAL A 53 -14.91 1.85 23.25
CA VAL A 53 -15.92 2.93 23.26
C VAL A 53 -15.29 4.20 23.82
N LYS A 54 -15.70 5.35 23.30
CA LYS A 54 -15.32 6.67 23.82
C LYS A 54 -16.48 7.27 24.60
N GLU A 55 -16.17 7.89 25.73
CA GLU A 55 -17.13 8.66 26.54
C GLU A 55 -18.39 7.89 26.98
N GLY A 56 -18.34 6.55 27.10
CA GLY A 56 -19.51 5.75 27.47
C GLY A 56 -20.53 5.54 26.34
N ARG A 57 -20.29 6.12 25.16
CA ARG A 57 -21.24 6.23 24.04
C ARG A 57 -21.19 5.01 23.13
N SER A 58 -21.62 3.86 23.66
CA SER A 58 -21.58 2.56 22.96
C SER A 58 -22.78 2.33 22.04
N PRO A 59 -22.64 1.58 20.93
CA PRO A 59 -23.81 1.10 20.18
C PRO A 59 -24.63 0.08 20.98
N LEU A 60 -25.89 -0.11 20.59
CA LEU A 60 -26.76 -1.15 21.14
C LEU A 60 -26.49 -2.50 20.46
N THR A 61 -26.77 -3.62 21.13
CA THR A 61 -26.70 -4.95 20.48
C THR A 61 -27.75 -5.14 19.39
N THR A 62 -28.78 -4.29 19.34
CA THR A 62 -29.76 -4.22 18.25
C THR A 62 -29.29 -3.38 17.07
N ASP A 63 -28.20 -2.60 17.23
CA ASP A 63 -27.60 -1.88 16.11
C ASP A 63 -26.87 -2.86 15.18
N GLN A 64 -26.69 -2.43 13.93
CA GLN A 64 -25.98 -3.20 12.93
C GLN A 64 -24.66 -2.53 12.58
N PHE A 65 -23.56 -3.26 12.75
CA PHE A 65 -22.25 -2.85 12.27
C PHE A 65 -22.12 -3.25 10.81
N ILE A 66 -21.83 -2.30 9.92
CA ILE A 66 -21.81 -2.52 8.48
C ILE A 66 -20.43 -2.21 7.94
N LEU A 67 -19.85 -3.18 7.24
CA LEU A 67 -18.60 -3.07 6.52
C LEU A 67 -18.91 -3.02 5.03
N GLU A 68 -18.62 -1.90 4.38
CA GLU A 68 -18.89 -1.71 2.96
C GLU A 68 -17.58 -1.71 2.19
N SER A 69 -17.40 -2.68 1.30
CA SER A 69 -16.23 -2.77 0.42
C SER A 69 -16.15 -1.61 -0.58
N ASP A 70 -14.99 -1.39 -1.18
CA ASP A 70 -14.82 -0.37 -2.24
C ASP A 70 -15.72 -0.61 -3.48
N ALA A 71 -16.21 -1.84 -3.67
CA ALA A 71 -17.20 -2.17 -4.70
C ALA A 71 -18.66 -1.80 -4.32
N GLY A 72 -18.87 -1.20 -3.14
CA GLY A 72 -20.20 -0.83 -2.63
C GLY A 72 -20.99 -1.99 -2.00
N ILE A 73 -20.40 -3.18 -1.88
CA ILE A 73 -21.06 -4.33 -1.25
C ILE A 73 -20.97 -4.17 0.27
N SER A 74 -22.12 -4.17 0.94
CA SER A 74 -22.26 -4.07 2.40
C SER A 74 -22.41 -5.45 3.06
N PHE A 75 -21.61 -5.67 4.10
CA PHE A 75 -21.66 -6.85 4.95
C PHE A 75 -22.10 -6.44 6.36
N VAL A 76 -23.13 -7.10 6.89
CA VAL A 76 -23.63 -6.84 8.23
C VAL A 76 -22.96 -7.77 9.22
N SER A 77 -22.32 -7.18 10.23
CA SER A 77 -21.71 -7.88 11.36
C SER A 77 -22.54 -7.59 12.63
N PRO A 78 -23.10 -8.61 13.31
CA PRO A 78 -23.87 -8.38 14.53
C PRO A 78 -22.99 -7.87 15.67
N ILE A 79 -23.53 -6.95 16.47
CA ILE A 79 -22.93 -6.53 17.75
C ILE A 79 -23.41 -7.49 18.83
N ILE A 80 -22.50 -8.35 19.28
CA ILE A 80 -22.83 -9.47 20.18
C ILE A 80 -22.69 -9.11 21.67
N LYS A 81 -21.91 -8.08 21.99
CA LYS A 81 -21.70 -7.55 23.34
C LYS A 81 -21.54 -6.04 23.26
N SER A 82 -22.06 -5.32 24.25
CA SER A 82 -21.90 -3.88 24.37
C SER A 82 -21.90 -3.44 25.84
N SER A 83 -21.04 -2.49 26.15
CA SER A 83 -20.86 -1.87 27.47
C SER A 83 -20.42 -0.42 27.28
N SER A 84 -20.37 0.39 28.34
CA SER A 84 -19.84 1.77 28.27
C SER A 84 -18.35 1.84 27.88
N GLU A 85 -17.61 0.74 27.97
CA GLU A 85 -16.16 0.71 27.71
C GLU A 85 -15.80 0.09 26.37
N SER A 86 -16.61 -0.86 25.89
CA SER A 86 -16.32 -1.63 24.69
C SER A 86 -17.57 -2.29 24.10
N PHE A 87 -17.49 -2.61 22.81
CA PHE A 87 -18.44 -3.49 22.15
C PHE A 87 -17.73 -4.51 21.27
N THR A 88 -18.36 -5.65 21.03
CA THR A 88 -17.80 -6.74 20.24
C THR A 88 -18.68 -6.99 19.03
N ILE A 89 -18.07 -7.10 17.86
CA ILE A 89 -18.73 -7.59 16.65
C ILE A 89 -18.29 -9.02 16.35
N ARG A 90 -19.10 -9.75 15.59
CA ARG A 90 -18.66 -10.97 14.90
C ARG A 90 -18.67 -10.74 13.40
N LEU A 91 -17.57 -11.02 12.72
CA LEU A 91 -17.47 -10.84 11.27
C LEU A 91 -18.31 -11.88 10.52
N GLY A 92 -18.89 -11.45 9.39
CA GLY A 92 -19.50 -12.36 8.43
C GLY A 92 -18.47 -13.26 7.75
N SER A 93 -18.85 -14.48 7.40
CA SER A 93 -17.95 -15.46 6.75
C SER A 93 -17.54 -15.10 5.32
N ASP A 94 -18.31 -14.24 4.65
CA ASP A 94 -18.13 -13.94 3.21
C ASP A 94 -17.30 -12.68 2.98
N LEU A 95 -16.87 -12.04 4.06
CA LEU A 95 -16.00 -10.87 4.04
C LEU A 95 -14.60 -11.25 3.57
N LYS A 96 -13.93 -10.34 2.87
CA LYS A 96 -12.58 -10.52 2.34
C LYS A 96 -11.66 -9.44 2.90
N SER A 97 -10.35 -9.72 2.92
CA SER A 97 -9.36 -8.69 3.26
C SER A 97 -9.45 -7.50 2.31
N GLY A 98 -9.23 -6.30 2.82
CA GLY A 98 -9.32 -5.07 2.05
C GLY A 98 -9.87 -3.90 2.85
N TYR A 99 -9.95 -2.75 2.20
CA TYR A 99 -10.54 -1.58 2.81
C TYR A 99 -12.06 -1.64 2.84
N HIS A 100 -12.62 -1.20 3.97
CA HIS A 100 -14.05 -1.12 4.20
C HIS A 100 -14.43 0.22 4.83
N ASN A 101 -15.46 0.87 4.29
CA ASN A 101 -16.15 1.95 4.99
C ASN A 101 -16.98 1.34 6.12
N VAL A 102 -16.86 1.92 7.31
CA VAL A 102 -17.51 1.42 8.52
C VAL A 102 -18.72 2.28 8.85
N TYR A 103 -19.87 1.65 8.95
CA TYR A 103 -21.09 2.30 9.38
C TYR A 103 -21.72 1.58 10.55
N ILE A 104 -22.49 2.34 11.34
CA ILE A 104 -23.47 1.75 12.26
C ILE A 104 -24.85 2.17 11.77
N ARG A 105 -25.79 1.23 11.78
CA ARG A 105 -27.21 1.46 11.49
C ARG A 105 -28.06 1.17 12.72
N ARG A 106 -28.93 2.11 13.08
CA ARG A 106 -30.01 1.95 14.07
C ARG A 106 -31.34 2.27 13.41
N ASP A 107 -32.20 1.27 13.28
CA ASP A 107 -33.46 1.37 12.56
C ASP A 107 -33.24 1.92 11.12
N THR A 108 -33.81 3.08 10.83
CA THR A 108 -33.70 3.77 9.53
C THR A 108 -32.49 4.71 9.43
N ARG A 109 -31.74 4.92 10.51
CA ARG A 109 -30.59 5.84 10.57
C ARG A 109 -29.27 5.09 10.34
N LYS A 110 -28.37 5.60 9.50
CA LYS A 110 -27.02 5.06 9.24
C LYS A 110 -26.00 6.20 9.36
N LYS A 111 -24.88 5.98 10.05
CA LYS A 111 -23.76 6.95 10.19
C LYS A 111 -22.44 6.30 9.79
N LEU A 112 -21.63 7.03 9.04
CA LEU A 112 -20.26 6.66 8.68
C LEU A 112 -19.32 6.99 9.85
N PHE A 113 -18.45 6.04 10.20
CA PHE A 113 -17.45 6.18 11.27
C PHE A 113 -16.02 6.26 10.75
N GLY A 114 -15.80 5.92 9.49
CA GLY A 114 -14.50 6.04 8.83
C GLY A 114 -14.24 4.85 7.92
N LYS A 115 -12.96 4.63 7.63
CA LYS A 115 -12.47 3.56 6.75
C LYS A 115 -11.40 2.77 7.50
N THR A 116 -11.44 1.45 7.40
CA THR A 116 -10.46 0.54 8.02
C THR A 116 -10.01 -0.51 7.01
N TYR A 117 -8.78 -1.00 7.15
CA TYR A 117 -8.31 -2.19 6.43
C TYR A 117 -8.56 -3.42 7.29
N LEU A 118 -9.36 -4.36 6.78
CA LEU A 118 -9.51 -5.67 7.39
C LEU A 118 -8.51 -6.63 6.77
N ASN A 119 -7.72 -7.27 7.61
CA ASN A 119 -6.81 -8.34 7.22
C ASN A 119 -7.34 -9.65 7.79
N ILE A 120 -8.03 -10.41 6.94
CA ILE A 120 -8.61 -11.69 7.29
C ILE A 120 -7.55 -12.77 7.09
N VAL A 121 -7.07 -13.31 8.21
CA VAL A 121 -5.94 -14.25 8.27
C VAL A 121 -6.28 -15.39 9.21
N ASP A 122 -5.81 -16.59 8.93
CA ASP A 122 -6.06 -17.75 9.80
C ASP A 122 -5.36 -17.58 11.14
N ASP A 123 -6.00 -17.97 12.24
CA ASP A 123 -5.32 -17.98 13.54
C ASP A 123 -4.25 -19.09 13.54
N ILE A 124 -2.99 -18.68 13.70
CA ILE A 124 -1.83 -19.58 13.70
C ILE A 124 -1.37 -19.93 15.13
N GLY A 125 -2.07 -19.47 16.17
CA GLY A 125 -1.71 -19.73 17.56
C GLY A 125 -0.38 -19.10 17.99
N PHE A 126 0.18 -18.19 17.19
CA PHE A 126 1.42 -17.49 17.45
C PHE A 126 1.15 -16.16 18.14
N VAL A 127 1.91 -15.90 19.22
CA VAL A 127 1.89 -14.63 19.94
C VAL A 127 3.22 -13.93 19.68
N PRO A 128 3.23 -12.78 18.99
CA PRO A 128 4.46 -12.03 18.74
C PRO A 128 5.18 -11.62 20.03
N ASP A 129 6.51 -11.59 19.99
CA ASP A 129 7.32 -11.17 21.13
C ASP A 129 7.09 -9.68 21.46
N GLU A 130 7.43 -9.30 22.70
CA GLU A 130 7.39 -7.91 23.11
C GLU A 130 8.26 -7.02 22.19
N GLY A 131 7.64 -5.95 21.68
CA GLY A 131 8.25 -4.99 20.77
C GLY A 131 8.18 -5.38 19.29
N THR A 132 7.64 -6.55 18.94
CA THR A 132 7.36 -6.90 17.55
C THR A 132 6.26 -5.99 17.00
N THR A 133 6.48 -5.45 15.80
CA THR A 133 5.53 -4.55 15.10
C THR A 133 5.09 -5.10 13.76
N ILE A 134 5.83 -6.08 13.21
CA ILE A 134 5.46 -6.83 12.00
C ILE A 134 5.75 -8.31 12.27
N TYR A 135 4.83 -9.19 11.89
CA TYR A 135 5.03 -10.62 11.92
C TYR A 135 4.24 -11.29 10.79
N GLY A 136 4.45 -12.58 10.56
CA GLY A 136 3.62 -13.34 9.64
C GLY A 136 4.23 -14.68 9.31
N ILE A 137 3.66 -15.34 8.31
CA ILE A 137 4.14 -16.63 7.81
C ILE A 137 4.55 -16.54 6.34
N VAL A 138 5.63 -17.24 5.98
CA VAL A 138 5.97 -17.56 4.60
C VAL A 138 5.66 -19.03 4.35
N SER A 139 4.74 -19.30 3.43
CA SER A 139 4.30 -20.65 3.10
C SER A 139 4.13 -20.83 1.60
N THR A 140 4.03 -22.08 1.14
CA THR A 140 3.64 -22.37 -0.24
C THR A 140 2.14 -22.26 -0.44
N GLY A 141 1.67 -22.20 -1.69
CA GLY A 141 0.23 -22.11 -1.99
C GLY A 141 -0.64 -23.26 -1.47
N ASP A 142 -0.05 -24.38 -1.03
CA ASP A 142 -0.72 -25.50 -0.34
C ASP A 142 -0.68 -25.39 1.19
N GLY A 143 -0.09 -24.32 1.74
CA GLY A 143 0.04 -24.05 3.17
C GLY A 143 1.31 -24.61 3.80
N SER A 144 2.20 -25.29 3.07
CA SER A 144 3.44 -25.80 3.66
C SER A 144 4.38 -24.66 4.08
N PRO A 145 4.95 -24.67 5.29
CA PRO A 145 5.85 -23.62 5.74
C PRO A 145 7.16 -23.60 4.94
N VAL A 146 7.77 -22.42 4.81
CA VAL A 146 9.09 -22.25 4.21
C VAL A 146 10.03 -21.61 5.22
N GLU A 147 10.94 -22.41 5.74
CA GLU A 147 12.00 -22.02 6.68
C GLU A 147 13.11 -21.22 5.98
N ASN A 148 13.84 -20.40 6.74
CA ASN A 148 15.05 -19.68 6.32
C ASN A 148 14.84 -18.70 5.16
N VAL A 149 13.62 -18.18 5.01
CA VAL A 149 13.32 -17.07 4.09
C VAL A 149 13.74 -15.77 4.77
N VAL A 150 14.54 -14.97 4.08
CA VAL A 150 14.94 -13.64 4.54
C VAL A 150 13.76 -12.69 4.40
N VAL A 151 13.41 -12.01 5.50
CA VAL A 151 12.36 -10.99 5.53
C VAL A 151 12.94 -9.68 6.06
N SER A 152 12.60 -8.57 5.42
CA SER A 152 13.17 -7.26 5.74
C SER A 152 12.18 -6.12 5.49
N ASP A 153 12.33 -5.02 6.23
CA ASP A 153 11.62 -3.75 6.00
C ASP A 153 12.55 -2.68 5.37
N GLY A 154 13.73 -3.09 4.90
CA GLY A 154 14.80 -2.20 4.44
C GLY A 154 15.83 -1.83 5.53
N VAL A 155 15.53 -2.09 6.81
CA VAL A 155 16.44 -1.79 7.92
C VAL A 155 16.72 -3.04 8.74
N GLU A 156 15.65 -3.64 9.25
CA GLU A 156 15.70 -4.86 10.01
C GLU A 156 15.70 -6.06 9.07
N VAL A 157 16.40 -7.12 9.44
CA VAL A 157 16.47 -8.38 8.68
C VAL A 157 16.28 -9.55 9.63
N THR A 158 15.40 -10.48 9.27
CA THR A 158 15.15 -11.70 10.03
C THR A 158 15.00 -12.91 9.09
N LEU A 159 14.95 -14.11 9.68
CA LEU A 159 14.68 -15.36 8.98
C LEU A 159 13.37 -15.96 9.48
N THR A 160 12.65 -16.63 8.58
CA THR A 160 11.55 -17.50 9.01
C THR A 160 12.06 -18.73 9.76
N ASN A 161 11.34 -19.15 10.79
CA ASN A 161 11.61 -20.39 11.53
C ASN A 161 11.08 -21.64 10.80
N GLU A 162 11.18 -22.82 11.43
CA GLU A 162 10.72 -24.11 10.86
C GLU A 162 9.23 -24.16 10.50
N GLU A 163 8.42 -23.31 11.15
CA GLU A 163 6.99 -23.13 10.90
C GLU A 163 6.71 -22.03 9.85
N GLY A 164 7.76 -21.47 9.24
CA GLY A 164 7.67 -20.38 8.28
C GLY A 164 7.37 -19.02 8.91
N ILE A 165 7.36 -18.92 10.24
CA ILE A 165 6.98 -17.70 10.96
C ILE A 165 8.18 -16.77 11.09
N TYR A 166 7.95 -15.47 10.89
CA TYR A 166 8.91 -14.40 11.14
C TYR A 166 8.32 -13.30 12.01
N GLN A 167 9.19 -12.50 12.63
CA GLN A 167 8.82 -11.27 13.33
C GLN A 167 9.94 -10.23 13.24
N LEU A 168 9.57 -8.96 13.17
CA LEU A 168 10.44 -7.80 13.09
C LEU A 168 10.04 -6.76 14.14
N LYS A 169 11.05 -6.19 14.81
CA LYS A 169 10.93 -5.00 15.67
C LYS A 169 11.10 -3.73 14.83
N SER A 170 10.30 -3.64 13.78
CA SER A 170 10.39 -2.59 12.76
C SER A 170 9.90 -1.24 13.29
N ALA A 171 10.63 -0.18 12.93
CA ALA A 171 10.17 1.19 13.12
C ALA A 171 9.14 1.64 12.05
N LYS A 172 8.82 0.77 11.08
CA LYS A 172 7.96 1.00 9.92
C LYS A 172 8.32 2.25 9.10
N ARG A 173 9.60 2.64 9.09
CA ARG A 173 10.08 3.88 8.45
C ARG A 173 9.85 3.89 6.94
N GLN A 174 10.15 2.77 6.29
CA GLN A 174 10.00 2.63 4.85
C GLN A 174 8.55 2.36 4.41
N GLY A 175 7.69 1.94 5.35
CA GLY A 175 6.27 1.70 5.10
C GLY A 175 5.97 0.40 4.37
N PHE A 176 6.92 -0.52 4.25
CA PHE A 176 6.72 -1.84 3.65
C PHE A 176 7.48 -2.94 4.40
N VAL A 177 7.15 -4.18 4.09
CA VAL A 177 7.93 -5.37 4.41
C VAL A 177 8.01 -6.25 3.16
N PHE A 178 9.16 -6.89 2.94
CA PHE A 178 9.42 -7.72 1.77
C PHE A 178 10.24 -8.95 2.12
N ILE A 179 10.22 -9.94 1.23
CA ILE A 179 11.07 -11.12 1.31
C ILE A 179 12.18 -11.06 0.27
N SER A 180 13.35 -11.60 0.60
CA SER A 180 14.29 -12.06 -0.42
C SER A 180 13.77 -13.38 -0.96
N ILE A 181 13.26 -13.39 -2.20
CA ILE A 181 12.66 -14.60 -2.78
C ILE A 181 13.71 -15.72 -2.77
N PRO A 182 13.47 -16.85 -2.11
CA PRO A 182 14.46 -17.92 -2.03
C PRO A 182 14.61 -18.65 -3.37
N GLY A 183 15.79 -19.21 -3.61
CA GLY A 183 16.05 -20.00 -4.81
C GLY A 183 15.17 -21.24 -4.85
N GLY A 184 14.68 -21.60 -6.03
CA GLY A 184 13.70 -22.67 -6.22
C GLY A 184 12.25 -22.23 -5.97
N TYR A 185 11.99 -20.92 -5.84
CA TYR A 185 10.65 -20.38 -5.65
C TYR A 185 10.38 -19.16 -6.55
N GLU A 186 9.10 -18.90 -6.77
CA GLU A 186 8.54 -17.71 -7.40
C GLU A 186 7.46 -17.14 -6.47
N VAL A 187 7.19 -15.84 -6.58
CA VAL A 187 5.98 -15.22 -6.03
C VAL A 187 4.91 -15.11 -7.12
N SER A 188 3.66 -14.89 -6.71
CA SER A 188 2.62 -14.46 -7.66
C SER A 188 2.97 -13.10 -8.28
N SER A 189 2.37 -12.76 -9.42
CA SER A 189 2.55 -11.44 -10.03
C SER A 189 1.22 -10.70 -10.20
N LYS A 190 1.29 -9.37 -10.08
CA LYS A 190 0.23 -8.46 -10.49
C LYS A 190 0.65 -7.82 -11.81
N GLY A 191 0.19 -8.42 -12.91
CA GLY A 191 0.76 -8.12 -14.22
C GLY A 191 2.24 -8.52 -14.23
N VAL A 192 3.12 -7.59 -14.57
CA VAL A 192 4.58 -7.80 -14.57
C VAL A 192 5.23 -7.72 -13.20
N LEU A 193 4.55 -7.16 -12.19
CA LEU A 193 5.15 -6.90 -10.89
C LEU A 193 5.12 -8.15 -10.00
N PRO A 194 6.27 -8.73 -9.61
CA PRO A 194 6.31 -9.80 -8.63
C PRO A 194 5.82 -9.29 -7.25
N GLN A 195 4.95 -10.04 -6.58
CA GLN A 195 4.34 -9.66 -5.30
C GLN A 195 5.17 -10.21 -4.13
N PHE A 196 6.38 -9.67 -3.94
CA PHE A 196 7.30 -10.07 -2.86
C PHE A 196 7.36 -9.06 -1.70
N PHE A 197 6.56 -7.99 -1.75
CA PHE A 197 6.46 -6.97 -0.72
C PHE A 197 5.02 -6.52 -0.50
N TYR A 198 4.76 -5.97 0.68
CA TYR A 198 3.49 -5.35 1.03
C TYR A 198 3.70 -4.00 1.71
N THR A 199 2.88 -3.02 1.35
CA THR A 199 2.80 -1.74 2.07
C THR A 199 2.05 -1.93 3.38
N LEU A 200 2.68 -1.52 4.47
CA LEU A 200 2.13 -1.55 5.82
C LEU A 200 0.99 -0.54 5.98
N LYS A 201 -0.03 -0.91 6.75
CA LYS A 201 -1.26 -0.14 6.97
C LYS A 201 -1.36 0.38 8.39
N GLY A 202 -0.72 -0.29 9.35
CA GLY A 202 -0.71 0.11 10.75
C GLY A 202 0.24 1.27 11.03
N ALA A 203 -0.07 2.06 12.07
CA ALA A 203 0.89 3.00 12.63
C ALA A 203 2.13 2.26 13.18
N PRO A 204 3.28 2.93 13.39
CA PRO A 204 4.53 2.30 13.83
C PRO A 204 4.42 1.39 15.06
N ASN A 205 3.54 1.72 16.01
CA ASN A 205 3.33 0.97 17.25
C ASN A 205 2.19 -0.05 17.20
N VAL A 206 1.57 -0.25 16.03
CA VAL A 206 0.50 -1.24 15.82
C VAL A 206 1.13 -2.48 15.20
N VAL A 207 1.01 -3.62 15.89
CA VAL A 207 1.41 -4.92 15.35
C VAL A 207 0.58 -5.24 14.11
N GLU A 208 1.24 -5.69 13.05
CA GLU A 208 0.62 -5.97 11.76
C GLU A 208 1.09 -7.31 11.23
N ARG A 209 0.13 -8.15 10.82
CA ARG A 209 0.43 -9.43 10.20
C ARG A 209 0.53 -9.31 8.68
N VAL A 210 1.66 -9.77 8.12
CA VAL A 210 1.88 -9.85 6.68
C VAL A 210 2.37 -11.24 6.29
N ASP A 211 1.53 -11.98 5.58
CA ASP A 211 1.85 -13.33 5.12
C ASP A 211 2.34 -13.30 3.67
N PHE A 212 3.31 -14.14 3.34
CA PHE A 212 3.82 -14.30 1.97
C PHE A 212 3.54 -15.71 1.46
N SER A 213 3.13 -15.81 0.20
CA SER A 213 2.93 -17.10 -0.46
C SER A 213 3.95 -17.31 -1.58
N LEU A 214 4.62 -18.45 -1.54
CA LEU A 214 5.61 -18.88 -2.51
C LEU A 214 5.09 -20.03 -3.38
N LYS A 215 5.59 -20.11 -4.61
CA LYS A 215 5.37 -21.21 -5.53
C LYS A 215 6.69 -21.92 -5.79
N ARG A 216 6.78 -23.22 -5.49
CA ARG A 216 7.97 -24.01 -5.83
C ARG A 216 8.17 -24.07 -7.34
N VAL A 217 9.43 -23.90 -7.76
CA VAL A 217 9.88 -23.98 -9.15
C VAL A 217 11.00 -25.00 -9.24
N PRO A 218 10.72 -26.22 -9.71
CA PRO A 218 11.77 -27.21 -9.90
C PRO A 218 12.73 -26.75 -11.01
N ASN A 219 14.01 -27.11 -10.88
CA ASN A 219 15.05 -26.85 -11.89
C ASN A 219 15.22 -25.36 -12.26
N GLN A 220 15.07 -24.44 -11.30
CA GLN A 220 15.22 -22.99 -11.53
C GLN A 220 16.67 -22.53 -11.80
N ASP A 221 17.63 -23.45 -11.83
CA ASP A 221 19.04 -23.13 -12.08
C ASP A 221 19.33 -22.81 -13.57
N ASP A 222 18.46 -23.24 -14.48
CA ASP A 222 18.55 -22.94 -15.91
C ASP A 222 17.46 -21.94 -16.29
N TYR A 223 17.87 -20.70 -16.55
CA TYR A 223 16.97 -19.60 -16.84
C TYR A 223 17.66 -18.52 -17.67
N LYS A 224 16.85 -17.65 -18.28
CA LYS A 224 17.28 -16.44 -18.99
C LYS A 224 16.80 -15.19 -18.27
N VAL A 225 17.60 -14.13 -18.33
CA VAL A 225 17.23 -12.81 -17.83
C VAL A 225 17.36 -11.78 -18.93
N PHE A 226 16.29 -11.04 -19.18
CA PHE A 226 16.32 -9.86 -20.04
C PHE A 226 16.64 -8.63 -19.20
N MET A 227 17.69 -7.91 -19.56
CA MET A 227 18.05 -6.64 -18.93
C MET A 227 17.45 -5.49 -19.76
N LEU A 228 16.53 -4.73 -19.16
CA LEU A 228 15.75 -3.69 -19.83
C LEU A 228 16.15 -2.31 -19.26
N GLY A 229 16.92 -1.52 -19.99
CA GLY A 229 17.33 -0.17 -19.54
C GLY A 229 16.64 0.94 -20.33
N ASP A 230 16.54 2.12 -19.71
CA ASP A 230 16.27 3.40 -20.37
C ASP A 230 15.05 3.36 -21.32
N MET A 231 13.94 2.79 -20.85
CA MET A 231 12.70 2.75 -21.63
C MET A 231 12.14 4.15 -21.86
N HIS A 232 12.33 5.06 -20.89
CA HIS A 232 11.92 6.47 -20.92
C HIS A 232 10.50 6.66 -21.47
N LEU A 233 9.55 5.82 -21.05
CA LEU A 233 8.16 5.95 -21.47
C LEU A 233 7.57 7.23 -20.87
N ALA A 234 7.11 8.12 -21.74
CA ALA A 234 6.81 9.51 -21.41
C ALA A 234 5.73 10.14 -22.30
N ASN A 235 5.19 9.40 -23.27
CA ASN A 235 4.27 9.90 -24.30
C ASN A 235 4.80 11.17 -25.00
N ARG A 236 6.08 11.16 -25.37
CA ARG A 236 6.85 12.34 -25.76
C ARG A 236 7.21 12.36 -27.23
N THR A 237 7.84 11.29 -27.73
CA THR A 237 8.41 11.23 -29.09
C THR A 237 8.29 9.82 -29.65
N SER A 238 7.06 9.36 -29.84
CA SER A 238 6.75 8.01 -30.36
C SER A 238 7.39 6.88 -29.53
N ASP A 239 7.70 7.13 -28.27
CA ASP A 239 8.27 6.18 -27.30
C ASP A 239 7.38 4.94 -27.16
N LEU A 240 6.05 5.11 -27.11
CA LEU A 240 5.11 3.98 -27.08
C LEU A 240 5.19 3.10 -28.34
N LYS A 241 5.44 3.70 -29.50
CA LYS A 241 5.59 2.96 -30.76
C LYS A 241 6.92 2.19 -30.78
N GLN A 242 8.02 2.83 -30.39
CA GLN A 242 9.33 2.19 -30.31
C GLN A 242 9.32 1.04 -29.29
N PHE A 243 8.66 1.24 -28.15
CA PHE A 243 8.47 0.20 -27.15
C PHE A 243 7.64 -0.96 -27.69
N ALA A 244 6.57 -0.70 -28.46
CA ALA A 244 5.79 -1.75 -29.11
C ALA A 244 6.59 -2.56 -30.15
N GLU A 245 7.48 -1.92 -30.91
CA GLU A 245 8.38 -2.61 -31.84
C GLU A 245 9.38 -3.51 -31.08
N PHE A 246 9.99 -2.99 -30.02
CA PHE A 246 10.86 -3.75 -29.13
C PHE A 246 10.15 -4.95 -28.49
N THR A 247 8.97 -4.74 -27.88
CA THR A 247 8.25 -5.82 -27.19
C THR A 247 7.72 -6.87 -28.17
N THR A 248 7.44 -6.50 -29.43
CA THR A 248 7.09 -7.48 -30.48
C THR A 248 8.24 -8.45 -30.75
N ASP A 249 9.47 -7.95 -30.86
CA ASP A 249 10.66 -8.79 -31.04
C ASP A 249 10.92 -9.66 -29.81
N LEU A 250 10.89 -9.07 -28.61
CA LEU A 250 11.08 -9.79 -27.35
C LEU A 250 10.04 -10.91 -27.17
N ASN A 251 8.76 -10.66 -27.45
CA ASN A 251 7.72 -11.68 -27.35
C ASN A 251 7.90 -12.77 -28.39
N SER A 252 8.30 -12.43 -29.62
CA SER A 252 8.62 -13.42 -30.65
C SER A 252 9.75 -14.35 -30.20
N TYR A 253 10.77 -13.81 -29.53
CA TYR A 253 11.83 -14.62 -28.93
C TYR A 253 11.29 -15.51 -27.80
N ARG A 254 10.49 -14.97 -26.87
CA ARG A 254 9.92 -15.72 -25.75
C ARG A 254 9.02 -16.87 -26.22
N GLU A 255 8.22 -16.64 -27.26
CA GLU A 255 7.35 -17.67 -27.85
C GLU A 255 8.14 -18.85 -28.41
N GLN A 256 9.25 -18.57 -29.11
CA GLN A 256 10.17 -19.59 -29.65
C GLN A 256 10.85 -20.42 -28.56
N HIS A 257 10.83 -19.95 -27.31
CA HIS A 257 11.49 -20.56 -26.16
C HIS A 257 10.52 -20.78 -24.98
N SER A 258 9.24 -20.99 -25.26
CA SER A 258 8.15 -21.08 -24.25
C SER A 258 8.30 -22.18 -23.18
N GLY A 259 9.24 -23.11 -23.35
CA GLY A 259 9.59 -24.13 -22.34
C GLY A 259 10.69 -23.72 -21.36
N GLU A 260 11.33 -22.57 -21.59
CA GLU A 260 12.45 -22.10 -20.78
C GLU A 260 12.00 -21.06 -19.75
N LYS A 261 12.67 -21.04 -18.60
CA LYS A 261 12.40 -20.05 -17.57
C LYS A 261 13.00 -18.71 -17.95
N MET A 262 12.17 -17.67 -17.94
CA MET A 262 12.59 -16.33 -18.32
C MET A 262 12.06 -15.29 -17.34
N TYR A 263 12.94 -14.38 -16.96
CA TYR A 263 12.66 -13.23 -16.12
C TYR A 263 13.19 -11.97 -16.80
N ALA A 264 12.83 -10.80 -16.29
CA ALA A 264 13.49 -9.58 -16.69
C ALA A 264 13.84 -8.71 -15.49
N ILE A 265 14.82 -7.83 -15.70
CA ILE A 265 15.21 -6.80 -14.75
C ILE A 265 15.19 -5.47 -15.50
N ALA A 266 14.36 -4.54 -15.06
CA ALA A 266 14.40 -3.16 -15.52
C ALA A 266 15.51 -2.41 -14.76
N LEU A 267 16.49 -1.86 -15.47
CA LEU A 267 17.69 -1.23 -14.91
C LEU A 267 17.52 0.26 -14.59
N GLY A 268 16.29 0.69 -14.29
CA GLY A 268 15.94 2.09 -14.10
C GLY A 268 15.48 2.77 -15.37
N ASP A 269 15.02 4.01 -15.20
CA ASP A 269 14.54 4.92 -16.22
C ASP A 269 13.37 4.32 -17.04
N MET A 270 12.42 3.73 -16.31
CA MET A 270 11.18 3.19 -16.88
C MET A 270 10.33 4.32 -17.47
N THR A 271 10.31 5.45 -16.74
CA THR A 271 9.56 6.65 -17.09
C THR A 271 10.51 7.84 -17.22
N TRP A 272 9.94 9.02 -17.47
CA TRP A 272 10.67 10.27 -17.45
C TRP A 272 9.88 11.30 -16.63
N GLU A 273 10.30 11.55 -15.38
CA GLU A 273 9.64 12.41 -14.40
C GLU A 273 9.18 13.78 -14.91
N LEU A 274 9.97 14.42 -15.79
CA LEU A 274 9.60 15.72 -16.40
C LEU A 274 8.28 15.66 -17.20
N TYR A 275 7.85 14.47 -17.60
CA TYR A 275 6.63 14.23 -18.37
C TYR A 275 5.49 13.63 -17.54
N TRP A 276 5.71 13.30 -16.26
CA TRP A 276 4.67 12.80 -15.36
C TRP A 276 3.49 13.76 -15.28
N TYR A 277 3.76 15.06 -15.18
CA TYR A 277 2.72 16.08 -15.08
C TYR A 277 2.35 16.70 -16.42
N LYS A 278 3.33 16.89 -17.31
CA LYS A 278 3.13 17.56 -18.60
C LYS A 278 2.34 16.69 -19.58
N ASN A 279 2.63 15.39 -19.59
CA ASN A 279 2.02 14.43 -20.51
C ASN A 279 1.09 13.43 -19.80
N SER A 280 0.92 13.57 -18.48
CA SER A 280 0.17 12.63 -17.64
C SER A 280 0.65 11.19 -17.84
N TYR A 281 1.96 10.98 -17.87
CA TYR A 281 2.57 9.67 -18.09
C TYR A 281 3.58 9.38 -16.98
N ALA A 282 3.11 8.75 -15.91
CA ALA A 282 3.90 8.30 -14.77
C ALA A 282 3.83 6.76 -14.66
N PHE A 283 4.12 6.20 -13.48
CA PHE A 283 4.10 4.76 -13.26
C PHE A 283 2.77 4.07 -13.60
N PRO A 284 1.57 4.64 -13.34
CA PRO A 284 0.32 3.99 -13.72
C PRO A 284 0.21 3.73 -15.24
N GLU A 285 0.60 4.71 -16.05
CA GLU A 285 0.58 4.62 -17.52
C GLU A 285 1.67 3.68 -18.04
N TYR A 286 2.86 3.74 -17.43
CA TYR A 286 3.94 2.77 -17.66
C TYR A 286 3.46 1.34 -17.41
N LEU A 287 2.89 1.07 -16.23
CA LEU A 287 2.40 -0.25 -15.86
C LEU A 287 1.29 -0.71 -16.81
N ASN A 288 0.37 0.17 -17.21
CA ASN A 288 -0.64 -0.19 -18.20
C ASN A 288 -0.01 -0.60 -19.55
N THR A 289 0.99 0.15 -20.01
CA THR A 289 1.70 -0.11 -21.26
C THR A 289 2.46 -1.44 -21.20
N VAL A 290 3.26 -1.63 -20.15
CA VAL A 290 4.09 -2.82 -19.96
C VAL A 290 3.24 -4.06 -19.71
N ASN A 291 2.19 -3.99 -18.89
CA ASN A 291 1.28 -5.12 -18.68
C ASN A 291 0.54 -5.54 -19.95
N THR A 292 0.25 -4.58 -20.84
CA THR A 292 -0.39 -4.89 -22.11
C THR A 292 0.57 -5.62 -23.06
N GLN A 293 1.83 -5.21 -23.08
CA GLN A 293 2.81 -5.66 -24.07
C GLN A 293 3.68 -6.84 -23.61
N LEU A 294 3.95 -7.00 -22.32
CA LEU A 294 4.86 -8.03 -21.77
C LEU A 294 4.12 -8.98 -20.82
N LYS A 295 3.01 -9.55 -21.29
CA LYS A 295 2.23 -10.52 -20.52
C LYS A 295 3.08 -11.73 -20.11
N ASP A 296 2.77 -12.26 -18.93
CA ASP A 296 3.41 -13.45 -18.36
C ASP A 296 4.94 -13.35 -18.20
N LEU A 297 5.46 -12.13 -18.05
CA LEU A 297 6.87 -11.85 -17.74
C LEU A 297 6.94 -11.15 -16.39
N GLN A 298 7.62 -11.75 -15.40
CA GLN A 298 7.95 -11.05 -14.16
C GLN A 298 9.16 -10.15 -14.39
N ILE A 299 9.02 -8.89 -14.03
CA ILE A 299 10.05 -7.87 -14.16
C ILE A 299 10.39 -7.37 -12.76
N PHE A 300 11.65 -7.50 -12.36
CA PHE A 300 12.21 -6.84 -11.18
C PHE A 300 12.69 -5.45 -11.56
N HIS A 301 12.39 -4.43 -10.77
CA HIS A 301 12.69 -3.05 -11.12
C HIS A 301 13.74 -2.46 -10.21
N VAL A 302 14.78 -1.88 -10.83
CA VAL A 302 15.72 -0.95 -10.22
C VAL A 302 15.17 0.46 -10.46
N ILE A 303 15.26 1.34 -9.47
CA ILE A 303 14.90 2.75 -9.62
C ILE A 303 16.01 3.51 -10.37
N GLY A 304 15.65 4.33 -11.35
CA GLY A 304 16.57 5.20 -12.09
C GLY A 304 16.47 6.66 -11.67
N ASN A 305 17.37 7.50 -12.20
CA ASN A 305 17.35 8.92 -11.88
C ASN A 305 16.14 9.66 -12.50
N HIS A 306 15.48 9.08 -13.50
CA HIS A 306 14.25 9.60 -14.08
C HIS A 306 12.95 9.08 -13.43
N ASP A 307 13.08 8.23 -12.42
CA ASP A 307 11.96 7.58 -11.73
C ASP A 307 11.65 8.22 -10.37
N ASN A 308 12.18 9.41 -10.15
CA ASN A 308 12.06 10.21 -8.94
C ASN A 308 11.18 11.44 -9.19
N ASP A 309 10.20 11.69 -8.31
CA ASP A 309 9.31 12.85 -8.44
C ASP A 309 10.09 14.15 -8.21
N TYR A 310 10.28 14.94 -9.27
CA TYR A 310 10.96 16.24 -9.15
C TYR A 310 10.22 17.23 -8.24
N LYS A 311 8.94 17.01 -7.93
CA LYS A 311 8.20 17.81 -6.94
C LYS A 311 8.48 17.40 -5.49
N GLY A 312 9.26 16.35 -5.28
CA GLY A 312 9.79 15.98 -3.97
C GLY A 312 10.69 17.08 -3.40
N THR A 313 10.81 17.10 -2.07
CA THR A 313 11.67 18.05 -1.31
C THR A 313 12.66 17.34 -0.40
N SER A 314 12.80 16.03 -0.60
CA SER A 314 13.70 15.11 0.07
C SER A 314 13.79 13.83 -0.76
N ASP A 315 14.88 13.08 -0.57
CA ASP A 315 15.08 11.75 -1.12
C ASP A 315 13.84 10.86 -0.90
N PHE A 316 13.41 10.80 0.36
CA PHE A 316 12.25 9.99 0.72
C PHE A 316 10.98 10.40 -0.03
N SER A 317 10.72 11.70 -0.17
CA SER A 317 9.51 12.18 -0.85
C SER A 317 9.53 11.99 -2.37
N ALA A 318 10.72 11.99 -2.98
CA ALA A 318 10.88 11.84 -4.43
C ALA A 318 10.51 10.42 -4.89
N GLU A 319 10.81 9.42 -4.08
CA GLU A 319 10.60 8.00 -4.43
C GLU A 319 9.21 7.47 -4.05
N ILE A 320 8.34 8.27 -3.40
CA ILE A 320 7.04 7.78 -2.86
C ILE A 320 6.22 7.08 -3.94
N GLN A 321 6.20 7.62 -5.16
CA GLN A 321 5.45 7.00 -6.26
C GLN A 321 6.05 5.64 -6.66
N PHE A 322 7.37 5.52 -6.72
CA PHE A 322 8.06 4.26 -7.02
C PHE A 322 7.78 3.22 -5.93
N ARG A 323 7.97 3.57 -4.65
CA ARG A 323 7.73 2.65 -3.51
C ARG A 323 6.30 2.15 -3.43
N ASN A 324 5.34 2.99 -3.78
CA ASN A 324 3.92 2.63 -3.72
C ASN A 324 3.44 1.80 -4.91
N LEU A 325 4.06 1.96 -6.09
CA LEU A 325 3.52 1.42 -7.35
C LEU A 325 4.39 0.35 -8.00
N ILE A 326 5.69 0.35 -7.70
CA ILE A 326 6.69 -0.49 -8.38
C ILE A 326 7.31 -1.50 -7.41
N ALA A 327 8.18 -1.06 -6.51
CA ALA A 327 8.96 -1.93 -5.61
C ALA A 327 9.62 -1.12 -4.47
N PRO A 328 10.14 -1.77 -3.40
CA PRO A 328 11.18 -1.18 -2.56
C PRO A 328 12.33 -0.64 -3.41
N THR A 329 12.96 0.47 -3.00
CA THR A 329 14.06 1.08 -3.78
C THR A 329 15.36 0.27 -3.73
N TYR A 330 15.50 -0.59 -2.72
CA TYR A 330 16.52 -1.62 -2.63
C TYR A 330 15.93 -2.88 -2.01
N TYR A 331 16.34 -4.04 -2.53
CA TYR A 331 15.88 -5.36 -2.13
C TYR A 331 16.75 -6.44 -2.79
N SER A 332 16.54 -7.69 -2.42
CA SER A 332 17.24 -8.82 -3.03
C SER A 332 16.28 -9.94 -3.36
N PHE A 333 16.73 -10.85 -4.23
CA PHE A 333 16.01 -12.06 -4.57
C PHE A 333 16.98 -13.07 -5.16
N ASN A 334 16.60 -14.35 -5.13
CA ASN A 334 17.32 -15.42 -5.79
C ASN A 334 16.54 -15.92 -7.00
N ILE A 335 17.26 -16.25 -8.07
CA ILE A 335 16.74 -17.11 -9.14
C ILE A 335 17.69 -18.30 -9.22
N GLY A 336 17.18 -19.50 -8.89
CA GLY A 336 18.01 -20.68 -8.72
C GLY A 336 19.15 -20.42 -7.73
N LYS A 337 20.39 -20.53 -8.20
CA LYS A 337 21.62 -20.34 -7.42
C LYS A 337 22.18 -18.92 -7.42
N VAL A 338 21.58 -17.97 -8.14
CA VAL A 338 22.11 -16.60 -8.26
C VAL A 338 21.37 -15.67 -7.32
N HIS A 339 22.14 -14.93 -6.52
CA HIS A 339 21.64 -13.87 -5.65
C HIS A 339 21.74 -12.51 -6.36
N TYR A 340 20.60 -11.84 -6.51
CA TYR A 340 20.50 -10.50 -7.07
C TYR A 340 20.30 -9.50 -5.95
N VAL A 341 21.07 -8.42 -5.99
CA VAL A 341 20.95 -7.28 -5.07
C VAL A 341 20.63 -6.05 -5.90
N VAL A 342 19.50 -5.42 -5.61
CA VAL A 342 19.01 -4.18 -6.20
C VAL A 342 19.28 -3.05 -5.22
N ILE A 343 19.97 -2.00 -5.67
CA ILE A 343 20.40 -0.87 -4.86
C ILE A 343 20.02 0.42 -5.58
N ASP A 344 19.51 1.38 -4.81
CA ASP A 344 19.33 2.75 -5.28
C ASP A 344 20.62 3.55 -5.09
N ASN A 345 21.08 4.18 -6.16
CA ASN A 345 22.28 5.00 -6.16
C ASN A 345 21.99 6.50 -6.44
N ILE A 346 20.73 6.92 -6.38
CA ILE A 346 20.29 8.28 -6.68
C ILE A 346 19.79 8.94 -5.39
N ASP A 347 20.53 9.91 -4.87
CA ASP A 347 20.14 10.70 -3.71
C ASP A 347 19.47 12.02 -4.16
N CYS A 348 18.17 12.12 -3.94
CA CYS A 348 17.34 13.28 -4.27
C CYS A 348 17.17 14.26 -3.08
N SER A 349 17.99 14.20 -2.04
CA SER A 349 17.91 15.08 -0.86
C SER A 349 17.96 16.57 -1.17
N ASN A 350 18.56 16.97 -2.30
CA ASN A 350 18.65 18.37 -2.73
C ASN A 350 17.55 18.78 -3.72
N TYR A 351 16.52 17.95 -3.94
CA TYR A 351 15.35 18.38 -4.70
C TYR A 351 14.63 19.49 -3.94
N ASP A 352 14.23 20.53 -4.66
CA ASP A 352 13.57 21.73 -4.12
C ASP A 352 12.11 21.87 -4.58
N GLY A 353 11.57 20.81 -5.19
CA GLY A 353 10.24 20.78 -5.79
C GLY A 353 10.15 21.42 -7.18
N SER A 354 11.26 21.94 -7.72
CA SER A 354 11.33 22.46 -9.09
C SER A 354 11.75 21.37 -10.08
N GLU A 355 11.76 21.69 -11.38
CA GLU A 355 12.29 20.79 -12.41
C GLU A 355 13.83 20.64 -12.33
N SER A 356 14.50 21.31 -11.38
CA SER A 356 15.93 21.17 -11.13
C SER A 356 16.22 19.82 -10.45
N ARG A 357 16.65 18.84 -11.25
CA ARG A 357 16.96 17.47 -10.83
C ARG A 357 18.31 17.38 -10.12
N ASN A 358 18.48 18.08 -9.01
CA ASN A 358 19.76 18.22 -8.30
C ASN A 358 20.15 16.96 -7.50
N TYR A 359 20.03 15.77 -8.10
CA TYR A 359 20.38 14.52 -7.42
C TYR A 359 21.90 14.36 -7.31
N GLN A 360 22.32 13.55 -6.35
CA GLN A 360 23.69 13.07 -6.20
C GLN A 360 23.75 11.58 -6.49
N LYS A 361 24.92 11.07 -6.89
CA LYS A 361 25.14 9.63 -7.06
C LYS A 361 25.82 9.09 -5.81
N SER A 362 25.07 8.33 -5.00
CA SER A 362 25.57 7.78 -3.75
C SER A 362 24.72 6.61 -3.30
N ILE A 363 25.34 5.67 -2.58
CA ILE A 363 24.63 4.62 -1.84
C ILE A 363 24.67 5.04 -0.38
N THR A 364 23.51 5.06 0.28
CA THR A 364 23.42 5.48 1.67
C THR A 364 24.05 4.44 2.60
N SER A 365 24.51 4.86 3.79
CA SER A 365 25.04 3.90 4.78
C SER A 365 23.98 2.91 5.26
N GLU A 366 22.69 3.29 5.24
CA GLU A 366 21.58 2.39 5.53
C GLU A 366 21.53 1.24 4.52
N GLN A 367 21.56 1.56 3.22
CA GLN A 367 21.57 0.56 2.13
C GLN A 367 22.83 -0.31 2.11
N LEU A 368 23.99 0.20 2.55
CA LEU A 368 25.23 -0.59 2.62
C LEU A 368 25.28 -1.52 3.84
N ASN A 369 24.57 -1.17 4.92
CA ASN A 369 24.51 -1.98 6.13
C ASN A 369 23.47 -3.09 6.04
N TRP A 370 22.36 -2.82 5.34
CA TRP A 370 21.40 -3.82 4.89
C TRP A 370 22.07 -4.79 3.92
#